data_AF-A0A1F9DD45-F1
#
_entry.id   AF-A0A1F9DD45-F1
#
_cell.length_a   1.000
_cell.length_b   1.000
_cell.length_c   1.000
_cell.angle_alpha   90.00
_cell.angle_beta   90.00
_cell.angle_gamma   90.00
#
_symmetry.space_group_name_H-M   'P 1'
#
loop_
_entity.id
_entity.type
_entity.pdbx_description
1 polymer ?
#
loop_
_entity_poly.entity_id
_entity_poly.type
_entity_poly.pdbx_seq_one_letter_code
_entity_poly.pdbx_strand_id
1 'polypeptide(L)'
;MKMAKNPNQMGWYFNENNCIACRACEAGCKAEFDLPVGVQRRRVIIKEEGKYPDVKVRYISAACNHCEEPSCLKACPVAAITKEPEFGVVLINQEKCIGCRQCEAACPYRAPTFDEKKKKMDKCTFCYHRLKEGLPPACVRTCPGYSLWHAKLSDIDAQRVLPEIYRRPLKDTLPGFADTKLTIPSVRFSEIK
;
A
#
# COMPACT_ATOMS: atom_id res chain seq x y z
N MET A 1 10.43 18.18 -10.93
CA MET A 1 11.05 18.63 -9.67
C MET A 1 10.86 17.52 -8.63
N LYS A 2 11.93 17.06 -7.97
CA LYS A 2 11.86 16.01 -6.94
C LYS A 2 11.20 16.58 -5.67
N MET A 3 10.33 15.82 -5.02
CA MET A 3 9.73 16.25 -3.74
C MET A 3 10.77 16.15 -2.62
N ALA A 4 10.67 17.01 -1.61
CA ALA A 4 11.52 16.92 -0.43
C ALA A 4 11.17 15.64 0.37
N LYS A 5 12.20 14.95 0.85
CA LYS A 5 12.04 13.69 1.58
C LYS A 5 11.34 13.94 2.92
N ASN A 6 10.28 13.19 3.22
CA ASN A 6 9.63 13.25 4.54
C ASN A 6 10.34 12.33 5.55
N PRO A 7 10.92 12.85 6.65
CA PRO A 7 11.58 12.00 7.67
C PRO A 7 10.59 11.13 8.45
N ASN A 8 9.31 11.49 8.48
CA ASN A 8 8.23 10.75 9.13
C ASN A 8 7.42 9.89 8.15
N GLN A 9 7.92 9.66 6.93
CA GLN A 9 7.25 8.83 5.93
C GLN A 9 6.87 7.46 6.52
N MET A 10 5.58 7.18 6.64
CA MET A 10 5.08 5.87 7.00
C MET A 10 5.22 4.92 5.82
N GLY A 11 5.55 3.67 6.12
CA GLY A 11 5.75 2.63 5.13
C GLY A 11 5.15 1.30 5.56
N TRP A 12 4.95 0.44 4.58
CA TRP A 12 4.55 -0.95 4.77
C TRP A 12 5.78 -1.84 4.87
N TYR A 13 5.73 -2.84 5.75
CA TYR A 13 6.55 -4.04 5.60
C TYR A 13 5.63 -5.23 5.33
N PHE A 14 5.93 -5.98 4.28
CA PHE A 14 5.19 -7.17 3.89
C PHE A 14 6.09 -8.40 3.91
N ASN A 15 5.74 -9.37 4.73
CA ASN A 15 6.38 -10.68 4.76
C ASN A 15 5.56 -11.70 3.97
N GLU A 16 5.98 -11.96 2.74
CA GLU A 16 5.28 -12.87 1.82
C GLU A 16 5.22 -14.30 2.35
N ASN A 17 6.25 -14.76 3.08
CA ASN A 17 6.34 -16.14 3.59
C ASN A 17 5.21 -16.48 4.58
N ASN A 18 4.61 -15.48 5.23
CA ASN A 18 3.56 -15.70 6.21
C ASN A 18 2.16 -15.48 5.62
N CYS A 19 2.06 -14.93 4.41
CA CYS A 19 0.78 -14.59 3.82
C CYS A 19 0.10 -15.86 3.33
N ILE A 20 -1.03 -16.24 3.92
CA ILE A 20 -1.81 -17.43 3.53
C ILE A 20 -2.99 -17.08 2.61
N ALA A 21 -2.98 -15.89 2.01
CA ALA A 21 -4.05 -15.37 1.14
C ALA A 21 -5.49 -15.46 1.71
N CYS A 22 -5.67 -15.41 3.04
CA CYS A 22 -6.99 -15.54 3.68
C CYS A 22 -7.93 -14.33 3.46
N ARG A 23 -7.45 -13.25 2.82
CA ARG A 23 -8.21 -12.02 2.53
C ARG A 23 -8.77 -11.26 3.74
N ALA A 24 -8.39 -11.62 4.96
CA ALA A 24 -8.78 -10.90 6.18
C ALA A 24 -8.40 -9.40 6.14
N CYS A 25 -7.27 -9.06 5.51
CA CYS A 25 -6.85 -7.68 5.35
C CYS A 25 -7.69 -6.88 4.33
N GLU A 26 -8.31 -7.55 3.34
CA GLU A 26 -9.29 -6.94 2.44
C GLU A 26 -10.59 -6.67 3.20
N ALA A 27 -11.10 -7.69 3.91
CA ALA A 27 -12.33 -7.63 4.69
C ALA A 27 -12.25 -6.56 5.79
N GLY A 28 -11.16 -6.55 6.58
CA GLY A 28 -10.95 -5.55 7.62
C GLY A 28 -10.87 -4.13 7.07
N CYS A 29 -10.26 -3.94 5.90
CA CYS A 29 -10.23 -2.62 5.26
C CYS A 29 -11.62 -2.20 4.74
N LYS A 30 -12.42 -3.14 4.22
CA LYS A 30 -13.79 -2.85 3.77
C LYS A 30 -14.68 -2.48 4.96
N ALA A 31 -14.60 -3.24 6.05
CA ALA A 31 -15.39 -3.00 7.26
C ALA A 31 -15.05 -1.65 7.91
N GLU A 32 -13.76 -1.30 8.00
CA GLU A 32 -13.31 -0.04 8.62
C GLU A 32 -13.84 1.21 7.90
N PHE A 33 -14.00 1.16 6.58
CA PHE A 33 -14.32 2.32 5.76
C PHE A 33 -15.68 2.25 5.07
N ASP A 34 -16.48 1.22 5.38
CA ASP A 34 -17.75 0.93 4.73
C ASP A 34 -17.65 0.98 3.17
N LEU A 35 -16.65 0.28 2.63
CA LEU A 35 -16.36 0.36 1.20
C LEU A 35 -17.39 -0.42 0.37
N PRO A 36 -17.98 0.20 -0.67
CA PRO A 36 -18.97 -0.47 -1.50
C PRO A 36 -18.37 -1.65 -2.29
N VAL A 37 -19.25 -2.49 -2.83
CA VAL A 37 -18.88 -3.55 -3.78
C VAL A 37 -18.10 -2.92 -4.94
N GLY A 38 -17.05 -3.60 -5.41
CA GLY A 38 -16.16 -3.12 -6.47
C GLY A 38 -15.00 -2.21 -6.00
N VAL A 39 -15.15 -1.49 -4.88
CA VAL A 39 -14.08 -0.66 -4.33
C VAL A 39 -13.21 -1.48 -3.37
N GLN A 40 -11.89 -1.47 -3.63
CA GLN A 40 -10.91 -2.22 -2.85
C GLN A 40 -9.62 -1.40 -2.66
N ARG A 41 -9.38 -0.97 -1.42
CA ARG A 41 -8.18 -0.21 -1.03
C ARG A 41 -6.93 -1.07 -0.81
N ARG A 42 -7.12 -2.35 -0.51
CA ARG A 42 -6.08 -3.39 -0.38
C ARG A 42 -6.59 -4.66 -1.06
N ARG A 43 -5.68 -5.40 -1.71
CA ARG A 43 -6.00 -6.60 -2.50
C ARG A 43 -4.99 -7.71 -2.23
N VAL A 44 -5.45 -8.94 -2.14
CA VAL A 44 -4.64 -10.15 -2.14
C VAL A 44 -4.53 -10.65 -3.58
N ILE A 45 -3.30 -10.73 -4.06
CA ILE A 45 -2.92 -11.21 -5.38
C ILE A 45 -2.30 -12.59 -5.19
N ILE A 46 -2.79 -13.56 -5.94
CA ILE A 46 -2.23 -14.91 -6.02
C ILE A 46 -1.52 -15.01 -7.36
N LYS A 47 -0.24 -15.37 -7.34
CA LYS A 47 0.58 -15.47 -8.55
C LYS A 47 1.26 -16.82 -8.60
N GLU A 48 1.01 -17.57 -9.66
CA GLU A 48 1.68 -18.83 -9.95
C GLU A 48 2.91 -18.57 -10.82
N GLU A 49 4.03 -19.18 -10.47
CA GLU A 49 5.32 -19.01 -11.15
C GLU A 49 5.99 -20.38 -11.34
N GLY A 50 6.81 -20.50 -12.38
CA GLY A 50 7.56 -21.72 -12.67
C GLY A 50 6.84 -22.68 -13.63
N LYS A 51 7.40 -23.87 -13.76
CA LYS A 51 6.88 -24.97 -14.58
C LYS A 51 7.10 -26.28 -13.82
N TYR A 52 6.27 -27.29 -14.05
CA TYR A 52 6.44 -28.61 -13.43
C TYR A 52 7.87 -29.14 -13.63
N PRO A 53 8.53 -29.68 -12.58
CA PRO A 53 8.05 -29.88 -11.20
C PRO A 53 8.22 -28.67 -10.26
N ASP A 54 8.90 -27.61 -10.70
CA ASP A 54 9.26 -26.42 -9.91
C ASP A 54 8.21 -25.30 -9.97
N VAL A 55 6.97 -25.60 -9.59
CA VAL A 55 5.88 -24.60 -9.50
C VAL A 55 5.87 -23.95 -8.11
N LYS A 56 5.70 -22.63 -8.06
CA LYS A 56 5.56 -21.85 -6.83
C LYS A 56 4.31 -21.00 -6.88
N VAL A 57 3.65 -20.84 -5.73
CA VAL A 57 2.54 -19.90 -5.56
C VAL A 57 2.96 -18.80 -4.60
N ARG A 58 2.77 -17.56 -5.03
CA ARG A 58 3.07 -16.34 -4.29
C ARG A 58 1.78 -15.66 -3.85
N TYR A 59 1.73 -15.28 -2.58
CA TYR A 59 0.58 -14.59 -1.99
C TYR A 59 0.97 -13.17 -1.60
N ILE A 60 0.52 -12.18 -2.36
CA ILE A 60 0.94 -10.77 -2.21
C ILE A 60 -0.23 -9.93 -1.72
N SER A 61 -0.07 -9.20 -0.62
CA SER A 61 -1.06 -8.21 -0.16
C SER A 61 -0.64 -6.82 -0.62
N ALA A 62 -1.27 -6.32 -1.67
CA ALA A 62 -0.99 -5.02 -2.27
C ALA A 62 -1.96 -3.94 -1.81
N ALA A 63 -1.46 -2.74 -1.55
CA ALA A 63 -2.26 -1.54 -1.29
C ALA A 63 -1.58 -0.33 -1.95
N CYS A 64 -2.11 0.88 -1.73
CA CYS A 64 -1.34 2.09 -2.08
C CYS A 64 -0.02 2.10 -1.32
N ASN A 65 1.07 2.37 -2.04
CA ASN A 65 2.42 2.42 -1.46
C ASN A 65 2.75 3.78 -0.82
N HIS A 66 1.85 4.77 -0.92
CA HIS A 66 2.06 6.14 -0.40
C HIS A 66 3.45 6.67 -0.71
N CYS A 67 3.79 6.64 -2.00
CA CYS A 67 5.16 6.78 -2.48
C CYS A 67 5.78 8.13 -2.11
N GLU A 68 7.11 8.19 -2.10
CA GLU A 68 7.84 9.44 -1.86
C GLU A 68 7.54 10.46 -2.95
N GLU A 69 7.52 10.00 -4.21
CA GLU A 69 7.19 10.76 -5.40
C GLU A 69 5.93 10.20 -6.10
N PRO A 70 4.73 10.55 -5.65
CA PRO A 70 3.51 9.94 -6.19
C PRO A 70 3.24 10.42 -7.63
N SER A 71 3.28 9.50 -8.59
CA SER A 71 2.88 9.80 -9.98
C SER A 71 1.41 10.23 -10.07
N CYS A 72 0.54 9.65 -9.24
CA CYS A 72 -0.88 9.98 -9.18
C CYS A 72 -1.14 11.43 -8.73
N LEU A 73 -0.28 12.00 -7.88
CA LEU A 73 -0.35 13.41 -7.48
C LEU A 73 -0.07 14.32 -8.68
N LYS A 74 1.03 14.04 -9.39
CA LYS A 74 1.44 14.79 -10.59
C LYS A 74 0.39 14.74 -11.71
N ALA A 75 -0.36 13.63 -11.80
CA ALA A 75 -1.38 13.41 -12.81
C ALA A 75 -2.76 14.01 -12.49
N CYS A 76 -2.99 14.57 -11.30
CA CYS A 76 -4.32 15.08 -10.94
C CYS A 76 -4.52 16.53 -11.46
N PRO A 77 -5.44 16.77 -12.40
CA PRO A 77 -5.58 18.09 -13.05
C PRO A 77 -6.20 19.15 -12.13
N VAL A 78 -6.90 18.73 -11.08
CA VAL A 78 -7.60 19.60 -10.11
C VAL A 78 -6.91 19.63 -8.74
N ALA A 79 -5.68 19.10 -8.66
CA ALA A 79 -4.90 19.04 -7.42
C ALA A 79 -5.68 18.46 -6.21
N ALA A 80 -6.55 17.48 -6.46
CA ALA A 80 -7.30 16.79 -5.40
C ALA A 80 -6.43 15.81 -4.61
N ILE A 81 -5.29 15.39 -5.15
CA ILE A 81 -4.38 14.46 -4.49
C ILE A 81 -3.26 15.25 -3.84
N THR A 82 -3.05 15.04 -2.54
CA THR A 82 -2.00 15.70 -1.76
C THR A 82 -1.19 14.67 -0.98
N LYS A 83 0.01 15.05 -0.55
CA LYS A 83 0.80 14.27 0.40
C LYS A 83 0.81 15.05 1.71
N GLU A 84 0.18 14.49 2.75
CA GLU A 84 0.16 15.15 4.05
C GLU A 84 1.53 14.99 4.75
N PRO A 85 2.00 16.01 5.50
CA PRO A 85 3.38 16.04 5.98
C PRO A 85 3.63 15.29 7.30
N GLU A 86 2.60 14.96 8.09
CA GLU A 86 2.74 14.34 9.41
C GLU A 86 3.22 12.89 9.30
N PHE A 87 2.62 12.10 8.41
CA PHE A 87 2.95 10.69 8.17
C PHE A 87 3.41 10.41 6.73
N GLY A 88 3.47 11.43 5.86
CA GLY A 88 3.82 11.24 4.45
C GLY A 88 2.77 10.47 3.66
N VAL A 89 1.52 10.48 4.13
CA VAL A 89 0.43 9.72 3.50
C VAL A 89 -0.12 10.51 2.31
N VAL A 90 -0.12 9.89 1.14
CA VAL A 90 -0.85 10.42 -0.02
C VAL A 90 -2.36 10.28 0.22
N LEU A 91 -3.15 11.33 0.01
CA LEU A 91 -4.61 11.36 0.24
C LEU A 91 -5.34 11.95 -0.97
N ILE A 92 -6.63 11.63 -1.11
CA ILE A 92 -7.52 12.24 -2.12
C ILE A 92 -8.56 13.07 -1.38
N ASN A 93 -8.56 14.39 -1.61
CA ASN A 93 -9.64 15.27 -1.21
C ASN A 93 -10.88 14.95 -2.05
N GLN A 94 -11.92 14.43 -1.39
CA GLN A 94 -13.15 14.01 -2.05
C GLN A 94 -13.99 15.19 -2.56
N GLU A 95 -13.89 16.38 -1.98
CA GLU A 95 -14.62 17.58 -2.45
C GLU A 95 -14.05 18.09 -3.78
N LYS A 96 -12.73 18.05 -3.95
CA LYS A 96 -12.05 18.47 -5.19
C LYS A 96 -12.05 17.40 -6.28
N CYS A 97 -12.25 16.14 -5.94
CA CYS A 97 -12.15 15.04 -6.90
C CYS A 97 -13.29 15.11 -7.93
N ILE A 98 -12.93 15.27 -9.20
CA ILE A 98 -13.87 15.28 -10.34
C ILE A 98 -14.04 13.91 -11.02
N GLY A 99 -13.46 12.84 -10.46
CA GLY A 99 -13.65 11.48 -11.00
C GLY A 99 -13.00 11.21 -12.37
N CYS A 100 -12.05 12.03 -12.85
CA CYS A 100 -11.48 11.90 -14.20
C CYS A 100 -10.58 10.68 -14.45
N ARG A 101 -10.32 9.84 -13.44
CA ARG A 101 -9.55 8.59 -13.52
C ARG A 101 -8.09 8.69 -13.98
N GLN A 102 -7.54 9.89 -14.22
CA GLN A 102 -6.13 10.05 -14.62
C GLN A 102 -5.13 9.47 -13.60
N CYS A 103 -5.45 9.58 -12.30
CA CYS A 103 -4.61 9.01 -11.25
C CYS A 103 -4.58 7.47 -11.24
N GLU A 104 -5.63 6.82 -11.75
CA GLU A 104 -5.68 5.35 -11.93
C GLU A 104 -4.70 4.93 -13.01
N ALA A 105 -4.74 5.58 -14.17
CA ALA A 105 -3.83 5.33 -15.29
C ALA A 105 -2.36 5.65 -14.94
N ALA A 106 -2.13 6.71 -14.17
CA ALA A 106 -0.78 7.14 -13.79
C ALA A 106 -0.15 6.28 -12.68
N CYS A 107 -0.93 5.53 -11.91
CA CYS A 107 -0.40 4.75 -10.80
C CYS A 107 0.16 3.40 -11.30
N PRO A 108 1.48 3.17 -11.22
CA PRO A 108 2.07 1.94 -11.74
C PRO A 108 1.66 0.68 -10.93
N TYR A 109 1.06 0.88 -9.75
CA TYR A 109 0.58 -0.17 -8.86
C TYR A 109 -0.94 -0.37 -8.92
N ARG A 110 -1.65 0.38 -9.78
CA ARG A 110 -3.13 0.35 -9.92
C ARG A 110 -3.88 0.50 -8.57
N ALA A 111 -3.34 1.32 -7.68
CA ALA A 111 -3.86 1.49 -6.32
C ALA A 111 -5.13 2.35 -6.25
N PRO A 112 -5.27 3.46 -7.00
CA PRO A 112 -6.55 4.15 -7.11
C PRO A 112 -7.62 3.29 -7.77
N THR A 113 -8.84 3.38 -7.26
CA THR A 113 -10.04 2.71 -7.76
C THR A 113 -11.15 3.73 -7.93
N PHE A 114 -11.97 3.57 -8.96
CA PHE A 114 -13.14 4.42 -9.13
C PHE A 114 -14.32 3.89 -8.31
N ASP A 115 -14.94 4.76 -7.51
CA ASP A 115 -16.19 4.47 -6.82
C ASP A 115 -17.35 4.87 -7.74
N GLU A 116 -18.02 3.85 -8.31
CA GLU A 116 -19.14 4.05 -9.24
C GLU A 116 -20.35 4.76 -8.62
N LYS A 117 -20.55 4.64 -7.30
CA LYS A 117 -21.66 5.29 -6.60
C LYS A 117 -21.37 6.77 -6.36
N LYS A 118 -20.16 7.08 -5.90
CA LYS A 118 -19.74 8.48 -5.61
C LYS A 118 -19.28 9.23 -6.85
N LYS A 119 -19.02 8.53 -7.96
CA LYS A 119 -18.38 9.05 -9.18
C LYS A 119 -17.04 9.75 -8.88
N LYS A 120 -16.29 9.20 -7.94
CA LYS A 120 -15.03 9.75 -7.43
C LYS A 120 -13.96 8.68 -7.30
N MET A 121 -12.71 9.11 -7.27
CA MET A 121 -11.58 8.21 -7.04
C MET A 121 -11.42 7.92 -5.56
N ASP A 122 -11.16 6.67 -5.23
CA ASP A 122 -10.82 6.20 -3.90
C ASP A 122 -9.48 5.45 -3.91
N LYS A 123 -8.81 5.36 -2.77
CA LYS A 123 -7.61 4.55 -2.57
C LYS A 123 -7.34 4.36 -1.09
N CYS A 124 -6.41 3.46 -0.76
CA CYS A 124 -5.90 3.34 0.61
C CYS A 124 -5.45 4.72 1.15
N THR A 125 -5.87 5.01 2.37
CA THR A 125 -5.53 6.22 3.15
C THR A 125 -4.51 5.93 4.23
N PHE A 126 -3.88 4.75 4.20
CA PHE A 126 -3.04 4.22 5.29
C PHE A 126 -3.76 4.16 6.65
N CYS A 127 -5.09 4.22 6.67
CA CYS A 127 -5.84 4.46 7.91
C CYS A 127 -5.34 5.68 8.68
N TYR A 128 -5.09 6.79 7.97
CA TYR A 128 -4.65 8.06 8.55
C TYR A 128 -5.45 8.47 9.80
N HIS A 129 -6.77 8.21 9.83
CA HIS A 129 -7.59 8.47 11.01
C HIS A 129 -7.15 7.68 12.24
N ARG A 130 -6.78 6.40 12.08
CA ARG A 130 -6.27 5.54 13.16
C ARG A 130 -4.86 5.93 13.57
N LEU A 131 -4.00 6.28 12.60
CA LEU A 131 -2.62 6.68 12.90
C LEU A 131 -2.56 7.91 13.83
N LYS A 132 -3.44 8.89 13.61
CA LYS A 132 -3.56 10.07 14.48
C LYS A 132 -3.94 9.73 15.93
N GLU A 133 -4.55 8.58 16.15
CA GLU A 133 -4.93 8.07 17.47
C GLU A 133 -3.89 7.08 18.02
N GLY A 134 -2.75 6.91 17.35
CA GLY A 134 -1.74 5.92 17.73
C GLY A 134 -2.17 4.46 17.47
N LEU A 135 -3.22 4.25 16.68
CA LEU A 135 -3.77 2.92 16.38
C LEU A 135 -3.20 2.36 15.06
N PRO A 136 -2.98 1.04 14.98
CA PRO A 136 -2.54 0.41 13.75
C PRO A 136 -3.61 0.46 12.66
N PRO A 137 -3.24 0.48 11.37
CA PRO A 137 -4.18 0.32 10.26
C PRO A 137 -5.01 -0.96 10.41
N ALA A 138 -6.29 -0.90 10.03
CA ALA A 138 -7.22 -2.02 10.17
C ALA A 138 -6.66 -3.30 9.52
N CYS A 139 -6.15 -3.20 8.29
CA CYS A 139 -5.56 -4.34 7.57
C CYS A 139 -4.35 -5.00 8.27
N VAL A 140 -3.58 -4.25 9.08
CA VAL A 140 -2.49 -4.78 9.90
C VAL A 140 -3.07 -5.51 11.10
N ARG A 141 -4.02 -4.89 11.81
CA ARG A 141 -4.68 -5.48 12.98
C ARG A 141 -5.38 -6.80 12.68
N THR A 142 -5.96 -6.94 11.49
CA THR A 142 -6.71 -8.15 11.10
C THR A 142 -5.83 -9.26 10.51
N CYS A 143 -4.52 -9.08 10.36
CA CYS A 143 -3.66 -10.06 9.67
C CYS A 143 -3.26 -11.21 10.61
N PRO A 144 -3.84 -12.43 10.49
CA PRO A 144 -3.53 -13.53 11.40
C PRO A 144 -2.11 -14.08 11.22
N GLY A 145 -1.55 -13.96 10.02
CA GLY A 145 -0.20 -14.43 9.71
C GLY A 145 0.90 -13.45 10.11
N TYR A 146 0.57 -12.27 10.65
CA TYR A 146 1.54 -11.20 10.90
C TYR A 146 2.40 -10.88 9.66
N SER A 147 1.79 -10.99 8.48
CA SER A 147 2.44 -10.73 7.19
C SER A 147 2.53 -9.24 6.89
N LEU A 148 1.72 -8.41 7.56
CA LEU A 148 1.60 -6.98 7.32
C LEU A 148 2.03 -6.21 8.56
N TRP A 149 2.94 -5.26 8.36
CA TRP A 149 3.41 -4.34 9.39
C TRP A 149 3.40 -2.91 8.85
N HIS A 150 3.36 -1.96 9.77
CA HIS A 150 3.43 -0.53 9.47
C HIS A 150 4.35 0.15 10.47
N ALA A 151 5.13 1.11 10.02
CA ALA A 151 5.98 1.97 10.85
C ALA A 151 6.54 3.11 10.01
N LYS A 152 7.33 4.00 10.62
CA LYS A 152 8.18 4.92 9.86
C LYS A 152 9.10 4.10 8.94
N LEU A 153 9.23 4.53 7.70
CA LEU A 153 9.99 3.82 6.68
C LEU A 153 11.46 3.63 7.09
N SER A 154 12.04 4.64 7.76
CA SER A 154 13.39 4.54 8.33
C SER A 154 13.54 3.44 9.38
N ASP A 155 12.49 3.20 10.18
CA ASP A 155 12.52 2.15 11.21
C ASP A 155 12.26 0.76 10.62
N ILE A 156 11.54 0.69 9.49
CA ILE A 156 11.44 -0.52 8.67
C ILE A 156 12.80 -0.82 8.03
N ASP A 157 13.43 0.16 7.38
CA ASP A 157 14.74 0.02 6.74
C ASP A 157 15.80 -0.44 7.75
N ALA A 158 15.73 0.08 8.99
CA ALA A 158 16.59 -0.33 10.10
C ALA A 158 16.09 -1.59 10.87
N GLN A 159 14.99 -2.20 10.44
CA GLN A 159 14.35 -3.38 11.05
C GLN A 159 14.07 -3.27 12.56
N ARG A 160 13.83 -2.05 13.06
CA ARG A 160 13.59 -1.76 14.49
C ARG A 160 12.21 -2.21 14.96
N VAL A 161 11.25 -2.32 14.04
CA VAL A 161 9.86 -2.63 14.36
C VAL A 161 9.51 -4.11 14.20
N LEU A 162 10.42 -4.91 13.67
CA LEU A 162 10.20 -6.33 13.43
C LEU A 162 10.74 -7.17 14.60
N PRO A 163 9.93 -8.08 15.16
CA PRO A 163 10.43 -9.14 16.03
C PRO A 163 11.60 -9.87 15.36
N GLU A 164 12.59 -10.30 16.14
CA GLU A 164 13.82 -10.90 15.62
C GLU A 164 13.57 -12.08 14.67
N ILE A 165 12.58 -12.93 14.99
CA ILE A 165 12.15 -14.06 14.16
C ILE A 165 11.67 -13.67 12.75
N TYR A 166 11.26 -12.41 12.54
CA TYR A 166 10.81 -11.88 11.26
C TYR A 166 11.84 -11.00 10.56
N ARG A 167 12.98 -10.71 11.19
CA ARG A 167 14.06 -9.92 10.56
C ARG A 167 14.70 -10.70 9.42
N ARG A 168 14.77 -10.07 8.25
CA ARG A 168 15.29 -10.63 7.00
C ARG A 168 15.82 -9.51 6.12
N PRO A 169 16.71 -9.79 5.15
CA PRO A 169 17.03 -8.80 4.14
C PRO A 169 15.76 -8.26 3.48
N LEU A 170 15.76 -6.95 3.24
CA LEU A 170 14.62 -6.23 2.72
C LEU A 170 14.82 -5.94 1.23
N LYS A 171 13.73 -6.07 0.47
CA LYS A 171 13.64 -5.62 -0.92
C LYS A 171 12.61 -4.51 -1.03
N ASP A 172 12.83 -3.56 -1.94
CA ASP A 172 11.85 -2.54 -2.30
C ASP A 172 10.95 -2.97 -3.47
N THR A 173 11.20 -4.14 -4.05
CA THR A 173 10.53 -4.67 -5.24
C THR A 173 10.27 -6.18 -5.15
N LEU A 174 9.38 -6.67 -6.03
CA LEU A 174 9.05 -8.09 -6.23
C LEU A 174 8.95 -8.39 -7.74
N PRO A 175 9.02 -9.66 -8.18
CA PRO A 175 8.80 -10.02 -9.58
C PRO A 175 7.45 -9.52 -10.13
N GLY A 176 7.49 -8.67 -11.17
CA GLY A 176 6.31 -8.04 -11.76
C GLY A 176 5.83 -6.78 -11.04
N PHE A 177 6.55 -6.33 -10.01
CA PHE A 177 6.37 -5.01 -9.43
C PHE A 177 6.96 -3.95 -10.36
N ALA A 178 6.37 -2.76 -10.38
CA ALA A 178 6.86 -1.68 -11.23
C ALA A 178 8.24 -1.19 -10.78
N ASP A 179 9.00 -0.57 -11.70
CA ASP A 179 10.29 0.06 -11.37
C ASP A 179 10.12 1.06 -10.23
N THR A 180 10.79 0.77 -9.11
CA THR A 180 10.68 1.53 -7.87
C THR A 180 11.23 2.94 -8.02
N LYS A 181 12.13 3.18 -8.98
CA LYS A 181 12.71 4.51 -9.26
C LYS A 181 11.68 5.51 -9.77
N LEU A 182 10.56 5.06 -10.34
CA LEU A 182 9.52 5.93 -10.90
C LEU A 182 8.78 6.74 -9.83
N THR A 183 8.61 6.16 -8.65
CA THR A 183 7.78 6.76 -7.59
C THR A 183 8.38 6.66 -6.18
N ILE A 184 9.40 5.82 -5.98
CA ILE A 184 10.04 5.54 -4.70
C ILE A 184 8.99 5.08 -3.67
N PRO A 185 8.44 3.86 -3.82
CA PRO A 185 7.32 3.40 -3.02
C PRO A 185 7.72 3.16 -1.54
N SER A 186 6.82 3.52 -0.62
CA SER A 186 7.02 3.34 0.83
C SER A 186 6.58 1.94 1.28
N VAL A 187 7.15 0.92 0.64
CA VAL A 187 6.96 -0.50 1.00
C VAL A 187 8.29 -1.23 0.96
N ARG A 188 8.45 -2.17 1.89
CA ARG A 188 9.53 -3.17 1.89
C ARG A 188 8.93 -4.56 1.96
N PHE A 189 9.58 -5.47 1.26
CA PHE A 189 9.25 -6.88 1.18
C PHE A 189 10.35 -7.69 1.86
N SER A 190 9.97 -8.74 2.59
CA SER A 190 10.95 -9.70 3.08
C SER A 190 11.50 -10.54 1.92
N GLU A 191 12.77 -10.91 2.00
CA GLU A 191 13.27 -11.98 1.12
C GLU A 191 12.58 -13.33 1.44
N ILE A 192 12.27 -14.05 0.37
CA ILE A 192 11.69 -15.38 0.40
C ILE A 192 12.80 -16.41 0.55
N LYS A 193 12.52 -17.44 1.35
CA LYS A 193 13.39 -18.61 1.48
C LYS A 193 13.23 -19.56 0.29
#